data_AF-A0A534YIB7-F1
#
_entry.id   AF-A0A534YIB7-F1
#
_cell.length_a   1.000
_cell.length_b   1.000
_cell.length_c   1.000
_cell.angle_alpha   90.00
_cell.angle_beta   90.00
_cell.angle_gamma   90.00
#
_symmetry.space_group_name_H-M   'P 1'
#
loop_
_entity.id
_entity.type
_entity.pdbx_description
1 polymer ?
#
loop_
_entity_poly.entity_id
_entity_poly.type
_entity_poly.pdbx_seq_one_letter_code
_entity_poly.pdbx_strand_id
1 'polypeptide(L)'
;MIPGFGGSEGFRSRLVQKLVRSVLRPIAAGGSKAQPPLPSGRRMLLLHLDGVGHDQLVDAMRRGFAPNVKQLLDSERYQLSHCRAGAPTSTPAFQAGLLYGCAADIPGYTWYDKRRRTAVRMDDAGDARLIEADLASRGDPLLAGGSVYCSIFSGGARSRRWALSGIYDDLRPDDFGWDAKAPMRSLARDLAAAALVHTATAGRISSALLLD
;
A
#
# COMPACT_ATOMS: atom_id res chain seq x y z
N MET A 1 -24.76 0.76 25.36
CA MET A 1 -25.33 1.88 24.58
C MET A 1 -24.18 2.84 24.30
N ILE A 2 -23.47 2.65 23.19
CA ILE A 2 -22.35 3.51 22.78
C ILE A 2 -22.96 4.73 22.08
N PRO A 3 -22.52 5.97 22.36
CA PRO A 3 -23.09 7.14 21.71
C PRO A 3 -22.97 6.99 20.19
N GLY A 4 -24.06 7.21 19.47
CA GLY A 4 -24.06 7.12 18.02
C GLY A 4 -23.05 8.11 17.44
N PHE A 5 -22.21 7.64 16.53
CA PHE A 5 -21.41 8.46 15.60
C PHE A 5 -22.32 9.21 14.59
N GLY A 6 -23.31 9.92 15.11
CA GLY A 6 -24.31 10.72 14.38
C GLY A 6 -24.05 12.22 14.51
N GLY A 7 -22.81 12.62 14.80
CA GLY A 7 -22.38 14.02 14.85
C GLY A 7 -21.98 14.60 13.49
N SER A 8 -21.52 15.86 13.50
CA SER A 8 -21.03 16.63 12.34
C SER A 8 -20.01 15.90 11.46
N GLU A 9 -19.24 14.96 12.02
CA GLU A 9 -18.34 14.05 11.31
C GLU A 9 -19.07 13.17 10.27
N GLY A 10 -20.25 12.66 10.60
CA GLY A 10 -21.03 11.79 9.72
C GLY A 10 -21.62 12.51 8.50
N PHE A 11 -21.91 13.81 8.63
CA PHE A 11 -22.39 14.65 7.53
C PHE A 11 -21.22 15.09 6.63
N ARG A 12 -20.10 15.50 7.22
CA ARG A 12 -18.88 15.89 6.49
C ARG A 12 -18.25 14.71 5.74
N SER A 13 -18.23 13.53 6.35
CA SER A 13 -17.77 12.30 5.69
C SER A 13 -18.60 11.97 4.45
N ARG A 14 -19.93 12.15 4.51
CA ARG A 14 -20.84 11.97 3.36
C ARG A 14 -20.61 13.01 2.26
N LEU A 15 -20.40 14.28 2.62
CA LEU A 15 -20.06 15.35 1.67
C LEU A 15 -18.75 15.08 0.94
N VAL A 16 -17.70 14.68 1.66
CA VAL A 16 -16.41 14.34 1.04
C VAL A 16 -16.51 13.06 0.23
N GLN A 17 -17.24 12.04 0.69
CA GLN A 17 -17.52 10.85 -0.12
C GLN A 17 -18.24 11.21 -1.43
N LYS A 18 -19.18 12.16 -1.38
CA LYS A 18 -19.88 12.66 -2.57
C LYS A 18 -18.92 13.40 -3.50
N LEU A 19 -18.05 14.28 -2.98
CA LEU A 19 -17.00 14.96 -3.75
C LEU A 19 -16.06 13.95 -4.41
N VAL A 20 -15.58 12.95 -3.66
CA VAL A 20 -14.70 11.89 -4.16
C VAL A 20 -15.40 11.10 -5.28
N ARG A 21 -16.67 10.70 -5.08
CA ARG A 21 -17.41 9.89 -6.06
C ARG A 21 -17.80 10.67 -7.30
N SER A 22 -18.22 11.93 -7.15
CA SER A 22 -18.82 12.73 -8.23
C SER A 22 -17.81 13.58 -8.99
N VAL A 23 -16.66 13.94 -8.38
CA VAL A 23 -15.66 14.81 -8.99
C VAL A 23 -14.33 14.08 -9.17
N LEU A 24 -13.76 13.54 -8.09
CA LEU A 24 -12.40 12.96 -8.17
C LEU A 24 -12.36 11.64 -8.95
N ARG A 25 -13.35 10.75 -8.76
CA ARG A 25 -13.43 9.47 -9.47
C ARG A 25 -13.52 9.63 -11.01
N PRO A 26 -14.40 10.46 -11.57
CA PRO A 26 -14.47 10.69 -13.02
C PRO A 26 -13.19 11.29 -13.58
N ILE A 27 -12.58 12.24 -12.88
CA ILE A 27 -11.31 12.87 -13.30
C ILE A 27 -10.18 11.81 -13.30
N ALA A 28 -10.06 11.03 -12.22
CA ALA A 28 -9.08 9.94 -12.13
C ALA A 28 -9.34 8.79 -13.11
N ALA A 29 -10.60 8.53 -13.46
CA ALA A 29 -10.97 7.51 -14.45
C ALA A 29 -10.64 7.92 -15.88
N GLY A 30 -10.46 9.22 -16.15
CA GLY A 30 -10.09 9.77 -17.46
C GLY A 30 -8.59 9.83 -17.74
N GLY A 31 -7.73 9.50 -16.77
CA GLY A 31 -6.29 9.37 -16.99
C GLY A 31 -5.96 8.13 -17.82
N SER A 32 -4.95 8.21 -18.70
CA SER A 32 -4.40 7.00 -19.31
C SER A 32 -3.69 6.19 -18.23
N LYS A 33 -4.14 4.95 -18.01
CA LYS A 33 -3.44 4.02 -17.11
C LYS A 33 -2.05 3.75 -17.69
N ALA A 34 -1.01 4.31 -17.06
CA ALA A 34 0.36 4.30 -17.59
C ALA A 34 0.92 2.89 -17.85
N GLN A 35 0.47 1.89 -17.09
CA GLN A 35 0.89 0.50 -17.28
C GLN A 35 -0.23 -0.37 -17.83
N PRO A 36 0.03 -1.27 -18.79
CA PRO A 36 -0.95 -2.23 -19.26
C PRO A 36 -1.42 -3.13 -18.11
N PRO A 37 -2.63 -3.71 -18.20
CA PRO A 37 -3.03 -4.75 -17.25
C PRO A 37 -2.08 -5.95 -17.34
N LEU A 38 -2.16 -6.84 -16.36
CA LEU A 38 -1.52 -8.16 -16.43
C LEU A 38 -2.01 -8.92 -17.68
N PRO A 39 -1.29 -9.96 -18.16
CA PRO A 39 -1.72 -10.76 -19.32
C PRO A 39 -3.15 -11.30 -19.22
N SER A 40 -3.68 -11.46 -18.00
CA SER A 40 -5.07 -11.81 -17.72
C SER A 40 -6.11 -10.70 -18.00
N GLY A 41 -5.68 -9.52 -18.43
CA GLY A 41 -6.50 -8.31 -18.57
C GLY A 41 -6.86 -7.62 -17.25
N ARG A 42 -6.43 -8.18 -16.11
CA ARG A 42 -6.75 -7.66 -14.76
C ARG A 42 -5.63 -6.79 -14.19
N ARG A 43 -5.97 -6.07 -13.13
CA ARG A 43 -5.03 -5.31 -12.29
C ARG A 43 -5.12 -5.83 -10.87
N MET A 44 -4.01 -5.79 -10.15
CA MET A 44 -3.92 -6.21 -8.76
C MET A 44 -3.62 -5.00 -7.88
N LEU A 45 -4.32 -4.91 -6.75
CA LEU A 45 -3.98 -4.05 -5.63
C LEU A 45 -3.83 -4.96 -4.41
N LEU A 46 -2.66 -4.94 -3.79
CA LEU A 46 -2.38 -5.64 -2.56
C LEU A 46 -2.33 -4.62 -1.42
N LEU A 47 -3.13 -4.84 -0.37
CA LEU A 47 -3.11 -4.04 0.84
C LEU A 47 -2.70 -4.94 2.00
N HIS A 48 -1.52 -4.68 2.57
CA HIS A 48 -1.02 -5.39 3.73
C HIS A 48 -1.31 -4.57 4.99
N LEU A 49 -2.25 -5.05 5.82
CA LEU A 49 -2.55 -4.47 7.13
C LEU A 49 -1.65 -5.12 8.18
N ASP A 50 -0.47 -4.54 8.42
CA ASP A 50 0.51 -5.12 9.34
C ASP A 50 -0.04 -5.25 10.76
N GLY A 51 0.23 -6.39 11.40
CA GLY A 51 -0.23 -6.71 12.75
C GLY A 51 -1.73 -7.00 12.90
N VAL A 52 -2.52 -6.98 11.81
CA VAL A 52 -3.96 -7.26 11.88
C VAL A 52 -4.24 -8.75 11.69
N GLY A 53 -4.54 -9.44 12.79
CA GLY A 53 -4.98 -10.83 12.76
C GLY A 53 -6.43 -11.00 12.27
N HIS A 54 -6.76 -12.23 11.89
CA HIS A 54 -8.10 -12.60 11.39
C HIS A 54 -9.21 -12.18 12.36
N ASP A 55 -9.09 -12.55 13.63
CA ASP A 55 -10.15 -12.32 14.62
C ASP A 55 -10.27 -10.84 14.98
N GLN A 56 -9.16 -10.09 14.92
CA GLN A 56 -9.18 -8.64 15.10
C GLN A 56 -9.94 -7.96 13.94
N LEU A 57 -9.75 -8.42 12.70
CA LEU A 57 -10.51 -7.89 11.56
C LEU A 57 -12.01 -8.23 11.67
N VAL A 58 -12.35 -9.45 12.11
CA VAL A 58 -13.74 -9.85 12.36
C VAL A 58 -14.38 -8.98 13.45
N ASP A 59 -13.69 -8.77 14.58
CA ASP A 59 -14.19 -7.89 15.65
C ASP A 59 -14.36 -6.44 15.17
N ALA A 60 -13.39 -5.92 14.42
CA ALA A 60 -13.46 -4.59 13.84
C ALA A 60 -14.67 -4.41 12.92
N MET A 61 -14.99 -5.41 12.09
CA MET A 61 -16.19 -5.41 11.27
C MET A 61 -17.47 -5.45 12.11
N ARG A 62 -17.53 -6.32 13.13
CA ARG A 62 -18.68 -6.44 14.05
C ARG A 62 -18.96 -5.12 14.78
N ARG A 63 -17.91 -4.40 15.19
CA ARG A 63 -18.00 -3.13 15.91
C ARG A 63 -18.18 -1.91 14.99
N GLY A 64 -18.21 -2.12 13.67
CA GLY A 64 -18.44 -1.05 12.69
C GLY A 64 -17.20 -0.22 12.33
N PHE A 65 -15.99 -0.65 12.69
CA PHE A 65 -14.74 0.03 12.33
C PHE A 65 -14.25 -0.27 10.91
N ALA A 66 -14.67 -1.41 10.32
CA ALA A 66 -14.32 -1.80 8.97
C ALA A 66 -15.56 -1.99 8.05
N PRO A 67 -16.44 -0.97 7.91
CA PRO A 67 -17.73 -1.12 7.24
C PRO A 67 -17.61 -1.42 5.74
N ASN A 68 -16.59 -0.89 5.06
CA ASN A 68 -16.36 -1.15 3.64
C ASN A 68 -15.92 -2.60 3.41
N VAL A 69 -15.06 -3.16 4.27
CA VAL A 69 -14.62 -4.56 4.18
C VAL A 69 -15.81 -5.48 4.43
N LYS A 70 -16.61 -5.19 5.47
CA LYS A 70 -17.85 -5.91 5.74
C LYS A 70 -18.79 -5.91 4.53
N GLN A 71 -19.01 -4.75 3.91
CA GLN A 71 -19.87 -4.64 2.72
C GLN A 71 -19.35 -5.46 1.53
N LEU A 72 -18.03 -5.57 1.35
CA LEU A 72 -17.44 -6.42 0.30
C LEU A 72 -17.74 -7.90 0.57
N LEU A 73 -17.58 -8.36 1.81
CA LEU A 73 -17.89 -9.74 2.19
C LEU A 73 -19.39 -10.05 2.07
N ASP A 74 -20.25 -9.13 2.52
CA ASP A 74 -21.72 -9.26 2.43
C ASP A 74 -22.21 -9.30 0.96
N SER A 75 -21.39 -8.88 0.00
CA SER A 75 -21.73 -8.95 -1.43
C SER A 75 -21.56 -10.34 -2.04
N GLU A 76 -21.05 -11.32 -1.27
CA GLU A 76 -20.77 -12.71 -1.66
C GLU A 76 -19.79 -12.87 -2.83
N ARG A 77 -19.20 -11.77 -3.33
CA ARG A 77 -18.14 -11.79 -4.35
C ARG A 77 -16.74 -11.91 -3.76
N TYR A 78 -16.62 -11.78 -2.44
CA TYR A 78 -15.36 -11.81 -1.72
C TYR A 78 -15.50 -12.70 -0.50
N GLN A 79 -14.40 -13.35 -0.12
CA GLN A 79 -14.33 -14.22 1.04
C GLN A 79 -13.18 -13.79 1.94
N LEU A 80 -13.34 -14.00 3.25
CA LEU A 80 -12.28 -13.87 4.23
C LEU A 80 -11.63 -15.24 4.42
N SER A 81 -10.36 -15.35 4.03
CA SER A 81 -9.59 -16.59 4.16
C SER A 81 -8.53 -16.45 5.26
N HIS A 82 -8.28 -17.52 6.00
CA HIS A 82 -7.12 -17.59 6.88
C HIS A 82 -5.83 -17.59 6.06
N CYS A 83 -4.85 -16.80 6.50
CA CYS A 83 -3.50 -16.79 5.95
C CYS A 83 -2.53 -17.21 7.06
N ARG A 84 -1.64 -18.16 6.75
CA ARG A 84 -0.54 -18.49 7.65
C ARG A 84 0.64 -17.59 7.32
N ALA A 85 1.05 -16.75 8.28
CA ALA A 85 2.19 -15.85 8.09
C ALA A 85 3.54 -16.56 8.03
N GLY A 86 3.60 -17.85 8.40
CA GLY A 86 4.84 -18.60 8.56
C GLY A 86 5.51 -18.35 9.91
N ALA A 87 6.66 -18.97 10.13
CA ALA A 87 7.52 -18.74 11.28
C ALA A 87 8.91 -18.29 10.77
N PRO A 88 9.48 -17.18 11.29
CA PRO A 88 8.93 -16.31 12.33
C PRO A 88 7.74 -15.47 11.82
N THR A 89 6.80 -15.14 12.71
CA THR A 89 5.70 -14.19 12.43
C THR A 89 6.22 -12.75 12.50
N SER A 90 7.21 -12.41 11.67
CA SER A 90 7.77 -11.07 11.57
C SER A 90 7.43 -10.46 10.21
N THR A 91 7.18 -9.15 10.17
CA THR A 91 6.93 -8.39 8.93
C THR A 91 7.95 -8.70 7.82
N PRO A 92 9.28 -8.68 8.04
CA PRO A 92 10.24 -8.94 6.98
C PRO A 92 10.18 -10.40 6.48
N ALA A 93 10.03 -11.39 7.35
CA ALA A 93 9.93 -12.79 6.92
C ALA A 93 8.64 -13.04 6.10
N PHE A 94 7.52 -12.47 6.55
CA PHE A 94 6.26 -12.55 5.84
C PHE A 94 6.32 -11.84 4.48
N GLN A 95 6.83 -10.60 4.44
CA GLN A 95 6.96 -9.85 3.19
C GLN A 95 7.91 -10.52 2.21
N ALA A 96 8.99 -11.14 2.69
CA ALA A 96 9.90 -11.88 1.83
C ALA A 96 9.20 -13.07 1.14
N GLY A 97 8.47 -13.89 1.90
CA GLY A 97 7.68 -14.98 1.33
C GLY A 97 6.58 -14.51 0.39
N LEU A 98 5.86 -13.44 0.75
CA LEU A 98 4.77 -12.87 -0.04
C LEU A 98 5.27 -12.25 -1.36
N LEU A 99 6.35 -11.47 -1.31
CA LEU A 99 6.79 -10.64 -2.43
C LEU A 99 7.80 -11.35 -3.35
N TYR A 100 8.50 -12.39 -2.88
CA TYR A 100 9.51 -13.10 -3.66
C TYR A 100 9.20 -14.59 -3.82
N GLY A 101 8.18 -15.11 -3.14
CA GLY A 101 7.79 -16.52 -3.27
C GLY A 101 8.83 -17.52 -2.79
N CYS A 102 9.79 -17.09 -1.95
CA CYS A 102 10.89 -17.93 -1.47
C CYS A 102 10.93 -18.01 0.06
N ALA A 103 11.51 -19.10 0.58
CA ALA A 103 11.80 -19.22 2.01
C ALA A 103 12.98 -18.31 2.36
N ALA A 104 12.70 -17.23 3.09
CA ALA A 104 13.70 -16.26 3.46
C ALA A 104 14.52 -16.72 4.68
N ASP A 105 15.85 -16.54 4.62
CA ASP A 105 16.77 -16.73 5.77
C ASP A 105 16.69 -15.50 6.71
N ILE A 106 15.49 -15.21 7.22
CA ILE A 106 15.18 -14.05 8.07
C ILE A 106 14.62 -14.58 9.40
N PRO A 107 15.43 -14.61 10.48
CA PRO A 107 15.01 -15.20 11.76
C PRO A 107 14.15 -14.26 12.62
N GLY A 108 14.04 -12.97 12.26
CA GLY A 108 13.26 -12.00 13.01
C GLY A 108 13.37 -10.58 12.44
N TYR A 109 12.90 -9.59 13.20
CA TYR A 109 13.02 -8.17 12.83
C TYR A 109 14.44 -7.64 13.01
N THR A 110 15.16 -8.16 14.01
CA THR A 110 16.56 -7.86 14.29
C THR A 110 17.28 -9.14 14.65
N TRP A 111 18.49 -9.34 14.13
CA TRP A 111 19.33 -10.48 14.47
C TRP A 111 20.81 -10.15 14.32
N TYR A 112 21.68 -11.05 14.78
CA TYR A 112 23.12 -10.95 14.54
C TYR A 112 23.52 -11.94 13.44
N ASP A 113 24.02 -11.43 12.32
CA ASP A 113 24.53 -12.23 11.23
C ASP A 113 25.97 -12.66 11.51
N LYS A 114 26.17 -13.94 11.84
CA LYS A 114 27.49 -14.51 12.11
C LYS A 114 28.41 -14.54 10.88
N ARG A 115 27.86 -14.62 9.66
CA ARG A 115 28.65 -14.63 8.41
C ARG A 115 29.25 -13.25 8.15
N ARG A 116 28.47 -12.19 8.45
CA ARG A 116 28.88 -10.78 8.28
C ARG A 116 29.48 -10.15 9.54
N ARG A 117 29.35 -10.82 10.70
CA ARG A 117 29.75 -10.35 12.04
C ARG A 117 29.14 -9.00 12.42
N THR A 118 27.90 -8.75 11.99
CA THR A 118 27.18 -7.49 12.24
C THR A 118 25.76 -7.76 12.71
N ALA A 119 25.18 -6.81 13.45
CA ALA A 119 23.75 -6.77 13.65
C ALA A 119 23.06 -6.41 12.34
N VAL A 120 21.91 -7.02 12.09
CA VAL A 120 21.03 -6.74 10.95
C VAL A 120 19.67 -6.32 11.50
N ARG A 121 19.12 -5.21 11.02
CA ARG A 121 17.84 -4.66 11.47
C ARG A 121 16.93 -4.29 10.30
N MET A 122 15.67 -4.66 10.40
CA MET A 122 14.69 -4.42 9.32
C MET A 122 13.99 -3.04 9.42
N ASP A 123 14.56 -2.13 10.21
CA ASP A 123 14.33 -0.68 10.15
C ASP A 123 15.51 0.10 9.55
N ASP A 124 16.63 -0.58 9.23
CA ASP A 124 17.75 0.01 8.51
C ASP A 124 17.62 -0.24 7.00
N ALA A 125 17.72 0.83 6.21
CA ALA A 125 17.54 0.74 4.75
C ALA A 125 18.68 -0.01 4.05
N GLY A 126 19.91 0.08 4.58
CA GLY A 126 21.07 -0.63 4.03
C GLY A 126 20.93 -2.13 4.23
N ASP A 127 20.58 -2.55 5.44
CA ASP A 127 20.28 -3.94 5.76
C ASP A 127 19.10 -4.48 4.93
N ALA A 128 18.00 -3.73 4.87
CA ALA A 128 16.85 -4.11 4.05
C ALA A 128 17.22 -4.29 2.57
N ARG A 129 18.06 -3.41 2.01
CA ARG A 129 18.56 -3.51 0.64
C ARG A 129 19.44 -4.75 0.42
N LEU A 130 20.34 -5.05 1.36
CA LEU A 130 21.21 -6.22 1.27
C LEU A 130 20.40 -7.53 1.30
N ILE A 131 19.40 -7.61 2.19
CA ILE A 131 18.52 -8.78 2.28
C ILE A 131 17.64 -8.89 1.04
N GLU A 132 17.11 -7.79 0.52
CA GLU A 132 16.29 -7.81 -0.68
C GLU A 132 17.05 -8.31 -1.92
N ALA A 133 18.33 -7.95 -2.06
CA ALA A 133 19.16 -8.45 -3.16
C ALA A 133 19.31 -9.99 -3.13
N ASP A 134 19.42 -10.57 -1.93
CA ASP A 134 19.44 -12.02 -1.72
C ASP A 134 18.07 -12.68 -1.92
N LEU A 135 16.97 -11.97 -1.66
CA LEU A 135 15.63 -12.46 -1.99
C LEU A 135 15.40 -12.49 -3.51
N ALA A 136 15.79 -11.42 -4.21
CA ALA A 136 15.64 -11.29 -5.66
C ALA A 136 16.48 -12.30 -6.46
N SER A 137 17.54 -12.87 -5.87
CA SER A 137 18.35 -13.91 -6.52
C SER A 137 17.75 -15.32 -6.39
N ARG A 138 16.77 -15.52 -5.50
CA ARG A 138 16.21 -16.84 -5.16
C ARG A 138 14.76 -17.04 -5.59
N GLY A 139 14.05 -15.97 -5.93
CA GLY A 139 12.63 -16.05 -6.24
C GLY A 139 12.17 -14.93 -7.18
N ASP A 140 10.94 -15.08 -7.67
CA ASP A 140 10.37 -14.18 -8.66
C ASP A 140 9.62 -13.02 -7.97
N PRO A 141 10.03 -11.76 -8.20
CA PRO A 141 9.41 -10.61 -7.56
C PRO A 141 7.96 -10.39 -8.02
N LEU A 142 7.01 -10.43 -7.08
CA LEU A 142 5.57 -10.30 -7.32
C LEU A 142 5.17 -8.93 -7.91
N LEU A 143 5.90 -7.87 -7.59
CA LEU A 143 5.58 -6.50 -7.99
C LEU A 143 6.42 -6.03 -9.19
N ALA A 144 7.08 -6.93 -9.92
CA ALA A 144 7.82 -6.60 -11.13
C ALA A 144 6.95 -5.78 -12.12
N GLY A 145 7.46 -4.61 -12.53
CA GLY A 145 6.74 -3.67 -13.40
C GLY A 145 5.61 -2.88 -12.73
N GLY A 146 5.36 -3.10 -11.43
CA GLY A 146 4.39 -2.38 -10.62
C GLY A 146 5.02 -1.32 -9.70
N SER A 147 4.25 -0.97 -8.68
CA SER A 147 4.61 0.00 -7.64
C SER A 147 4.41 -0.61 -6.25
N VAL A 148 5.15 -0.09 -5.29
CA VAL A 148 5.11 -0.48 -3.87
C VAL A 148 5.00 0.79 -3.04
N TYR A 149 4.40 0.72 -1.85
CA TYR A 149 4.36 1.84 -0.89
C TYR A 149 4.42 1.29 0.54
N CYS A 150 5.19 1.94 1.41
CA CYS A 150 5.28 1.64 2.84
C CYS A 150 5.61 0.17 3.16
N SER A 151 6.50 -0.44 2.37
CA SER A 151 6.97 -1.82 2.55
C SER A 151 8.44 -1.85 2.96
N ILE A 152 8.93 -2.93 3.59
CA ILE A 152 10.37 -3.08 3.85
C ILE A 152 11.09 -3.36 2.54
N PHE A 153 10.58 -4.32 1.77
CA PHE A 153 11.12 -4.70 0.45
C PHE A 153 10.25 -4.16 -0.67
N SER A 154 10.85 -3.91 -1.84
CA SER A 154 10.12 -3.40 -3.00
C SER A 154 9.31 -4.46 -3.74
N GLY A 155 9.61 -5.74 -3.55
CA GLY A 155 9.01 -6.82 -4.33
C GLY A 155 9.33 -6.73 -5.82
N GLY A 156 10.47 -6.11 -6.19
CA GLY A 156 10.88 -5.86 -7.57
C GLY A 156 10.08 -4.76 -8.28
N ALA A 157 9.31 -3.96 -7.55
CA ALA A 157 8.63 -2.79 -8.09
C ALA A 157 9.63 -1.86 -8.81
N ARG A 158 9.17 -1.20 -9.87
CA ARG A 158 10.00 -0.22 -10.61
C ARG A 158 10.40 0.96 -9.72
N SER A 159 9.42 1.47 -8.98
CA SER A 159 9.57 2.58 -8.03
C SER A 159 9.90 2.06 -6.63
N ARG A 160 11.14 1.58 -6.45
CA ARG A 160 11.61 0.94 -5.21
C ARG A 160 11.66 1.88 -4.00
N ARG A 161 11.78 3.18 -4.21
CA ARG A 161 11.97 4.22 -3.18
C ARG A 161 10.85 4.42 -2.17
N TRP A 162 9.68 3.89 -2.47
CA TRP A 162 8.55 3.91 -1.57
C TRP A 162 8.57 2.70 -0.62
N ALA A 163 9.55 1.81 -0.78
CA ALA A 163 9.94 0.78 0.18
C ALA A 163 11.25 1.18 0.89
N LEU A 164 11.42 0.71 2.12
CA LEU A 164 12.59 0.99 2.96
C LEU A 164 13.90 0.62 2.25
N SER A 165 13.96 -0.55 1.62
CA SER A 165 15.13 -1.07 0.91
C SER A 165 15.57 -0.24 -0.32
N GLY A 166 14.70 0.66 -0.80
CA GLY A 166 14.97 1.57 -1.91
C GLY A 166 14.91 3.04 -1.51
N ILE A 167 14.67 3.40 -0.25
CA ILE A 167 14.31 4.77 0.16
C ILE A 167 15.36 5.83 -0.22
N TYR A 168 16.61 5.41 -0.37
CA TYR A 168 17.73 6.26 -0.80
C TYR A 168 18.04 6.20 -2.30
N ASP A 169 17.22 5.51 -3.11
CA ASP A 169 17.35 5.54 -4.57
C ASP A 169 16.89 6.91 -5.12
N ASP A 170 17.62 7.40 -6.13
CA ASP A 170 17.37 8.69 -6.77
C ASP A 170 15.91 8.89 -7.21
N LEU A 171 15.42 10.13 -7.05
CA LEU A 171 14.12 10.57 -7.56
C LEU A 171 14.12 10.59 -9.07
N ARG A 172 13.25 9.78 -9.67
CA ARG A 172 13.00 9.82 -11.10
C ARG A 172 11.57 10.28 -11.37
N PRO A 173 11.32 11.01 -12.47
CA PRO A 173 9.98 11.49 -12.80
C PRO A 173 8.92 10.38 -12.86
N ASP A 174 9.28 9.19 -13.34
CA ASP A 174 8.40 8.04 -13.47
C ASP A 174 7.84 7.54 -12.13
N ASP A 175 8.51 7.83 -11.01
CA ASP A 175 8.01 7.50 -9.68
C ASP A 175 6.78 8.31 -9.27
N PHE A 176 6.54 9.44 -9.94
CA PHE A 176 5.36 10.27 -9.78
C PHE A 176 4.31 10.00 -10.86
N GLY A 177 4.46 8.89 -11.60
CA GLY A 177 3.58 8.56 -12.72
C GLY A 177 3.87 9.38 -13.98
N TRP A 178 4.98 10.13 -14.02
CA TRP A 178 5.38 10.86 -15.23
C TRP A 178 5.88 9.88 -16.28
N ASP A 179 5.10 9.66 -17.32
CA ASP A 179 5.56 9.03 -18.55
C ASP A 179 5.93 10.11 -19.55
N ALA A 180 7.22 10.20 -19.91
CA ALA A 180 7.70 11.18 -20.89
C ALA A 180 7.07 11.01 -22.28
N LYS A 181 6.45 9.85 -22.54
CA LYS A 181 5.71 9.57 -23.78
C LYS A 181 4.22 9.89 -23.69
N ALA A 182 3.71 10.26 -22.50
CA ALA A 182 2.30 10.58 -22.33
C ALA A 182 1.92 11.87 -23.07
N PRO A 183 0.74 11.94 -23.70
CA PRO A 183 0.25 13.16 -24.31
C PRO A 183 0.14 14.29 -23.28
N MET A 184 0.56 15.52 -23.61
CA MET A 184 0.49 16.69 -22.72
C MET A 184 -0.89 16.90 -22.08
N ARG A 185 -1.97 16.58 -22.82
CA ARG A 185 -3.35 16.68 -22.31
C ARG A 185 -3.63 15.72 -21.14
N SER A 186 -3.03 14.52 -21.14
CA SER A 186 -3.16 13.58 -20.02
C SER A 186 -2.41 14.13 -18.82
N LEU A 187 -1.17 14.59 -19.01
CA LEU A 187 -0.34 15.14 -17.96
C LEU A 187 -1.00 16.35 -17.28
N ALA A 188 -1.55 17.28 -18.05
CA ALA A 188 -2.28 18.44 -17.52
C ALA A 188 -3.53 18.02 -16.71
N ARG A 189 -4.24 16.99 -17.16
CA ARG A 189 -5.39 16.42 -16.44
C ARG A 189 -4.95 15.80 -15.12
N ASP A 190 -3.89 15.01 -15.14
CA ASP A 190 -3.38 14.31 -13.96
C ASP A 190 -2.84 15.31 -12.91
N LEU A 191 -2.16 16.38 -13.33
CA LEU A 191 -1.72 17.48 -12.45
C LEU A 191 -2.90 18.22 -11.82
N ALA A 192 -3.92 18.57 -12.61
CA ALA A 192 -5.12 19.22 -12.08
C ALA A 192 -5.86 18.30 -11.09
N ALA A 193 -5.96 17.00 -11.40
CA ALA A 193 -6.53 16.00 -10.52
C ALA A 193 -5.76 15.91 -9.19
N ALA A 194 -4.43 15.81 -9.26
CA ALA A 194 -3.57 15.75 -8.08
C ALA A 194 -3.74 16.98 -7.20
N ALA A 195 -3.74 18.19 -7.78
CA ALA A 195 -3.95 19.44 -7.05
C ALA A 195 -5.32 19.46 -6.34
N LEU A 196 -6.39 19.02 -7.01
CA LEU A 196 -7.73 18.91 -6.42
C LEU A 196 -7.78 17.88 -5.27
N VAL A 197 -7.14 16.72 -5.43
CA VAL A 197 -7.08 15.69 -4.38
C VAL A 197 -6.29 16.20 -3.17
N HIS A 198 -5.13 16.80 -3.39
CA HIS A 198 -4.28 17.31 -2.31
C HIS A 198 -4.95 18.46 -1.57
N THR A 199 -5.59 19.41 -2.27
CA THR A 199 -6.35 20.50 -1.63
C THR A 199 -7.54 19.97 -0.82
N ALA A 200 -8.31 19.02 -1.36
CA ALA A 200 -9.41 18.41 -0.62
C ALA A 200 -8.93 17.62 0.61
N THR A 201 -7.80 16.93 0.51
CA THR A 201 -7.20 16.16 1.62
C THR A 201 -6.60 17.07 2.68
N ALA A 202 -5.90 18.13 2.29
CA ALA A 202 -5.37 19.15 3.20
C ALA A 202 -6.50 19.89 3.94
N GLY A 203 -7.59 20.22 3.26
CA GLY A 203 -8.80 20.78 3.89
C GLY A 203 -9.40 19.83 4.92
N ARG A 204 -9.37 18.52 4.68
CA ARG A 204 -9.78 17.50 5.66
C ARG A 204 -8.89 17.45 6.90
N ILE A 205 -7.57 17.43 6.71
CA ILE A 205 -6.60 17.35 7.81
C ILE A 205 -6.64 18.65 8.63
N SER A 206 -6.63 19.82 7.97
CA SER A 206 -6.72 21.11 8.64
C SER A 206 -8.04 21.27 9.40
N SER A 207 -9.17 20.83 8.81
CA SER A 207 -10.45 20.81 9.52
C SER A 207 -10.51 19.79 10.68
N ALA A 208 -9.69 18.75 10.68
CA ALA A 208 -9.59 17.80 11.79
C ALA A 208 -8.68 18.33 12.91
N LEU A 209 -7.65 19.10 12.56
CA LEU A 209 -6.72 19.75 13.52
C LEU A 209 -7.29 21.03 14.14
N LEU A 210 -8.26 21.69 13.49
CA LEU A 210 -8.98 22.86 14.02
C LEU A 210 -10.20 22.50 14.88
N LEU A 211 -10.37 21.22 15.24
CA LEU A 211 -11.48 20.71 16.05
C LEU A 211 -11.08 20.30 17.48
N ASP A 212 -9.89 20.68 17.93
CA ASP A 212 -9.52 20.69 19.35
C ASP A 212 -9.69 22.11 19.94
#